data_AF-A0A359E5P2-F1
#
_entry.id   AF-A0A359E5P2-F1
#
_cell.length_a   1.000
_cell.length_b   1.000
_cell.length_c   1.000
_cell.angle_alpha   90.00
_cell.angle_beta   90.00
_cell.angle_gamma   90.00
#
_symmetry.space_group_name_H-M   'P 1'
#
loop_
_entity.id
_entity.type
_entity.pdbx_description
1 polymer ?
#
loop_
_entity_poly.entity_id
_entity_poly.type
_entity_poly.pdbx_seq_one_letter_code
_entity_poly.pdbx_strand_id
1 'polypeptide(L)'
;AAKVLLIISDGEDHGQSYEEALNNLVNEGISVYTLGVGTTEGTTIPLYEEGSDELIGYKRDNEGRVVTTKLQTQTLRSIANQAEGEYYSIERGNDGIDGFLARMDDLEKGEFASQEYADYKNQYQWMGSLALLCLVVSVLIPSYTSKKD
;
A
#
# COMPACT_ATOMS: atom_id res chain seq x y z
N ALA A 1 1.67 0.81 -10.77
CA ALA A 1 0.67 0.55 -9.73
C ALA A 1 1.35 -0.18 -8.59
N ALA A 2 1.57 0.49 -7.47
CA ALA A 2 1.98 -0.16 -6.22
C ALA A 2 0.89 -1.18 -5.83
N LYS A 3 1.29 -2.44 -5.61
CA LYS A 3 0.37 -3.49 -5.18
C LYS A 3 0.48 -3.67 -3.68
N VAL A 4 -0.65 -3.67 -3.00
CA VAL A 4 -0.70 -3.79 -1.54
C VAL A 4 -1.69 -4.86 -1.14
N LEU A 5 -1.30 -5.70 -0.17
CA LEU A 5 -2.17 -6.66 0.51
C LEU A 5 -2.38 -6.21 1.96
N LEU A 6 -3.63 -6.06 2.39
CA LEU A 6 -3.98 -5.80 3.79
C LEU A 6 -4.56 -7.06 4.42
N ILE A 7 -3.94 -7.55 5.49
CA ILE A 7 -4.42 -8.69 6.28
C ILE A 7 -5.06 -8.16 7.56
N ILE A 8 -6.32 -8.53 7.82
CA ILE A 8 -7.03 -8.19 9.06
C ILE A 8 -7.24 -9.48 9.85
N SER A 9 -6.64 -9.57 11.04
CA SER A 9 -6.64 -10.82 11.83
C SER A 9 -6.32 -10.56 13.30
N ASP A 10 -6.66 -11.51 14.17
CA ASP A 10 -6.16 -11.62 15.55
C ASP A 10 -4.72 -12.20 15.61
N GLY A 11 -4.16 -12.64 14.49
CA GLY A 11 -2.80 -13.14 14.39
C GLY A 11 -2.60 -14.53 15.00
N GLU A 12 -3.67 -15.25 15.36
CA GLU A 12 -3.55 -16.60 15.91
C GLU A 12 -3.09 -17.59 14.84
N ASP A 13 -1.85 -18.04 14.97
CA ASP A 13 -1.28 -19.04 14.05
C ASP A 13 -1.70 -20.47 14.43
N HIS A 14 -2.10 -21.23 13.41
CA HIS A 14 -2.51 -22.63 13.50
C HIS A 14 -1.43 -23.60 12.95
N GLY A 15 -0.19 -23.14 12.78
CA GLY A 15 0.99 -23.98 12.59
C GLY A 15 1.44 -24.16 11.13
N GLN A 16 0.92 -23.37 10.20
CA GLN A 16 1.41 -23.37 8.81
C GLN A 16 2.44 -22.26 8.62
N SER A 17 3.63 -22.60 8.11
CA SER A 17 4.64 -21.60 7.77
C SER A 17 4.13 -20.70 6.64
N TYR A 18 4.20 -19.39 6.87
CA TYR A 18 3.81 -18.34 5.92
C TYR A 18 5.03 -17.69 5.23
N GLU A 19 6.26 -18.06 5.59
CA GLU A 19 7.49 -17.42 5.09
C GLU A 19 7.65 -17.52 3.56
N GLU A 20 7.41 -18.70 2.98
CA GLU A 20 7.52 -18.89 1.52
C GLU A 20 6.49 -18.06 0.76
N ALA A 21 5.26 -17.98 1.27
CA ALA A 21 4.20 -17.16 0.68
C ALA A 21 4.54 -15.67 0.75
N LEU A 22 5.09 -15.19 1.88
CA LEU A 22 5.52 -13.79 2.01
C LEU A 22 6.66 -13.44 1.06
N ASN A 23 7.65 -14.32 0.94
CA ASN A 23 8.76 -14.12 0.00
C ASN A 23 8.27 -14.02 -1.46
N ASN A 24 7.29 -14.84 -1.85
CA ASN A 24 6.69 -14.77 -3.18
C ASN A 24 5.97 -13.43 -3.42
N LEU A 25 5.23 -12.94 -2.43
CA LEU A 25 4.56 -11.63 -2.52
C LEU A 25 5.56 -10.48 -2.69
N VAL A 26 6.66 -10.49 -1.93
CA VAL A 26 7.73 -9.49 -2.06
C VAL A 26 8.37 -9.56 -3.45
N ASN A 27 8.65 -10.76 -3.95
CA ASN A 27 9.21 -10.95 -5.30
C ASN A 27 8.27 -10.47 -6.41
N GLU A 28 6.96 -10.48 -6.18
CA GLU A 28 5.95 -9.92 -7.09
C GLU A 28 5.75 -8.40 -6.93
N GLY A 29 6.49 -7.76 -6.02
CA GLY A 29 6.37 -6.33 -5.70
C GLY A 29 5.10 -5.98 -4.95
N ILE A 30 4.59 -6.91 -4.12
CA ILE A 30 3.39 -6.74 -3.29
C ILE A 30 3.83 -6.54 -1.84
N SER A 31 3.60 -5.34 -1.30
CA SER A 31 3.84 -5.06 0.12
C SER A 31 2.66 -5.55 0.96
N VAL A 32 2.94 -6.18 2.11
CA VAL A 32 1.89 -6.74 2.99
C VAL A 32 1.79 -5.94 4.28
N TYR A 33 0.62 -5.37 4.52
CA TYR A 33 0.26 -4.67 5.75
C TYR A 33 -0.64 -5.55 6.60
N THR A 34 -0.54 -5.43 7.91
CA THR A 34 -1.35 -6.21 8.84
C THR A 34 -2.11 -5.30 9.80
N LEU A 35 -3.35 -5.67 10.10
CA LEU A 35 -4.25 -4.96 11.01
C LEU A 35 -4.73 -5.94 12.08
N GLY A 36 -4.22 -5.75 13.29
CA GLY A 36 -4.59 -6.53 14.46
C GLY A 36 -5.95 -6.13 15.00
N VAL A 37 -6.85 -7.11 15.16
CA VAL A 37 -8.16 -6.89 15.79
C VAL A 37 -8.27 -7.76 17.04
N GLY A 38 -8.64 -7.13 18.16
CA GLY A 38 -8.89 -7.83 19.41
C GLY A 38 -8.05 -7.30 20.56
N THR A 39 -7.85 -8.13 21.59
CA THR A 39 -7.12 -7.77 22.80
C THR A 39 -6.05 -8.82 23.10
N THR A 40 -4.92 -8.37 23.66
CA THR A 40 -3.81 -9.26 24.04
C THR A 40 -4.11 -10.08 25.30
N GLU A 41 -5.00 -9.56 26.16
CA GLU A 41 -5.46 -10.26 27.37
C GLU A 41 -6.26 -11.53 27.03
N GLY A 42 -6.96 -11.49 25.89
CA GLY A 42 -7.78 -12.58 25.37
C GLY A 42 -9.22 -12.51 25.82
N THR A 43 -10.11 -12.99 24.96
CA THR A 43 -11.55 -13.00 25.22
C THR A 43 -12.18 -14.31 24.78
N THR A 44 -13.31 -14.64 25.41
CA THR A 44 -14.16 -15.75 25.01
C THR A 44 -15.07 -15.35 23.85
N ILE A 45 -15.41 -16.29 22.98
CA ILE A 45 -16.31 -16.03 21.84
C ILE A 45 -17.76 -16.28 22.30
N PRO A 46 -18.61 -15.25 22.44
CA PRO A 46 -20.01 -15.43 22.83
C PRO A 46 -20.83 -16.05 21.68
N LEU A 47 -21.83 -16.84 22.04
CA LEU A 47 -22.84 -17.37 21.14
C LEU A 47 -24.18 -16.74 21.51
N TYR A 48 -24.87 -16.21 20.51
CA TYR A 48 -26.18 -15.58 20.65
C TYR A 48 -27.25 -16.45 19.98
N GLU A 49 -28.47 -16.39 20.49
CA GLU A 49 -29.63 -17.04 19.85
C GLU A 49 -29.90 -16.40 18.48
N GLU A 50 -30.27 -17.20 17.49
CA GLU A 50 -30.54 -16.69 16.15
C GLU A 50 -31.74 -15.73 16.16
N GLY A 51 -31.49 -14.45 15.83
CA GLY A 51 -32.53 -13.41 15.80
C GLY A 51 -32.76 -12.68 17.13
N SER A 52 -31.94 -12.92 18.17
CA SER A 52 -31.97 -12.15 19.42
C SER A 52 -30.56 -11.80 19.91
N ASP A 53 -30.46 -10.80 20.80
CA ASP A 53 -29.22 -10.47 21.52
C ASP A 53 -29.06 -11.29 22.81
N GLU A 54 -29.82 -12.38 22.97
CA GLU A 54 -29.74 -13.24 24.15
C GLU A 54 -28.50 -14.15 24.09
N LEU A 55 -27.67 -14.08 25.13
CA LEU A 55 -26.45 -14.88 25.24
C LEU A 55 -26.81 -16.33 25.62
N ILE A 56 -26.64 -17.25 24.70
CA ILE A 56 -26.90 -18.69 24.90
C ILE A 56 -25.66 -19.46 25.40
N GLY A 57 -24.47 -18.86 25.32
CA GLY A 57 -23.25 -19.43 25.89
C GLY A 57 -21.97 -18.93 25.24
N TYR A 58 -20.92 -19.74 25.32
CA TYR A 58 -19.61 -19.45 24.73
C TYR A 58 -19.16 -20.60 23.85
N LYS A 59 -18.37 -20.28 22.81
CA LYS A 59 -17.75 -21.28 21.93
C LYS A 59 -16.90 -22.24 22.76
N ARG A 60 -17.05 -23.54 22.49
CA ARG A 60 -16.26 -24.62 23.08
C ARG A 60 -15.47 -25.37 22.03
N ASP A 61 -14.32 -25.90 22.42
CA ASP A 61 -13.49 -26.80 21.61
C ASP A 61 -14.05 -28.24 21.63
N ASN A 62 -13.38 -29.14 20.90
CA ASN A 62 -13.75 -30.56 20.82
C ASN A 62 -13.62 -31.29 22.17
N GLU A 63 -12.89 -30.72 23.14
CA GLU A 63 -12.70 -31.24 24.50
C GLU A 63 -13.71 -30.62 25.49
N GLY A 64 -14.64 -29.78 25.02
CA GLY A 64 -15.67 -29.12 25.82
C GLY A 64 -15.18 -27.91 26.62
N ARG A 65 -13.93 -27.45 26.43
CA ARG A 65 -13.37 -26.26 27.10
C ARG A 65 -13.77 -25.00 26.35
N VAL A 66 -13.93 -23.90 27.07
CA VAL A 66 -14.27 -22.61 26.46
C VAL A 66 -13.08 -22.09 25.65
N VAL A 67 -13.33 -21.75 24.39
CA VAL A 67 -12.31 -21.18 23.50
C VAL A 67 -12.02 -19.74 23.93
N THR A 68 -10.74 -19.46 24.17
CA THR A 68 -10.24 -18.11 24.46
C THR A 68 -9.29 -17.72 23.33
N THR A 69 -9.62 -16.69 22.58
CA THR A 69 -8.79 -16.13 21.50
C THR A 69 -8.04 -14.90 21.99
N LYS A 70 -6.81 -14.71 21.52
CA LYS A 70 -5.90 -13.62 21.90
C LYS A 70 -5.28 -12.98 20.67
N LEU A 71 -5.21 -11.66 20.67
CA LEU A 71 -4.45 -10.92 19.66
C LEU A 71 -2.95 -11.23 19.80
N GLN A 72 -2.36 -11.83 18.78
CA GLN A 72 -0.94 -12.11 18.67
C GLN A 72 -0.24 -11.05 17.82
N THR A 73 0.02 -9.90 18.44
CA THR A 73 0.67 -8.76 17.79
C THR A 73 2.05 -9.10 17.21
N GLN A 74 2.85 -9.93 17.89
CA GLN A 74 4.18 -10.32 17.40
C GLN A 74 4.12 -11.05 16.05
N THR A 75 3.13 -11.94 15.87
CA THR A 75 2.95 -12.70 14.62
C THR A 75 2.67 -11.75 13.46
N LEU A 76 1.69 -10.86 13.63
CA LEU A 76 1.30 -9.87 12.61
C LEU A 76 2.43 -8.89 12.28
N ARG A 77 3.16 -8.40 13.29
CA ARG A 77 4.35 -7.56 13.09
C ARG A 77 5.43 -8.27 12.28
N SER A 78 5.67 -9.55 12.57
CA SER A 78 6.66 -10.35 11.84
C SER A 78 6.27 -10.51 10.37
N ILE A 79 4.99 -10.80 10.10
CA ILE A 79 4.43 -10.90 8.74
C ILE A 79 4.63 -9.60 7.96
N ALA A 80 4.22 -8.45 8.53
CA ALA A 80 4.34 -7.16 7.86
C ALA A 80 5.80 -6.77 7.60
N ASN A 81 6.67 -6.94 8.61
CA ASN A 81 8.09 -6.59 8.50
C ASN A 81 8.82 -7.43 7.44
N GLN A 82 8.48 -8.72 7.32
CA GLN A 82 9.08 -9.61 6.30
C GLN A 82 8.65 -9.22 4.89
N ALA A 83 7.46 -8.65 4.74
CA ALA A 83 6.87 -8.33 3.44
C ALA A 83 6.81 -6.82 3.15
N GLU A 84 7.80 -6.08 3.65
CA GLU A 84 8.02 -4.65 3.38
C GLU A 84 6.80 -3.74 3.66
N GLY A 85 5.95 -4.12 4.62
CA GLY A 85 4.81 -3.33 5.06
C GLY A 85 4.86 -3.02 6.56
N GLU A 86 3.73 -2.55 7.08
CA GLU A 86 3.59 -2.10 8.46
C GLU A 86 2.42 -2.78 9.19
N TYR A 87 2.54 -2.87 10.51
CA TYR A 87 1.50 -3.36 11.40
C TYR A 87 0.72 -2.20 12.02
N TYR A 88 -0.60 -2.34 12.00
CA TYR A 88 -1.57 -1.46 12.62
C TYR A 88 -2.42 -2.24 13.62
N SER A 89 -2.95 -1.55 14.62
CA SER A 89 -3.79 -2.14 15.68
C SER A 89 -5.10 -1.38 15.76
N ILE A 90 -6.23 -2.09 15.71
CA ILE A 90 -7.53 -1.51 16.06
C ILE A 90 -7.74 -1.68 17.56
N GLU A 91 -7.41 -0.63 18.31
CA GLU A 91 -7.91 -0.46 19.67
C GLU A 91 -9.34 0.12 19.63
N ARG A 92 -10.11 0.02 20.72
CA ARG A 92 -11.51 0.49 20.78
C ARG A 92 -11.62 1.93 20.26
N GLY A 93 -12.11 2.12 19.03
CA GLY A 93 -12.18 3.41 18.35
C GLY A 93 -11.91 3.28 16.85
N ASN A 94 -11.82 4.42 16.16
CA ASN A 94 -11.57 4.48 14.71
C ASN A 94 -10.07 4.69 14.37
N ASP A 95 -9.24 4.94 15.38
CA ASP A 95 -7.90 5.54 15.22
C ASP A 95 -6.84 4.56 14.67
N GLY A 96 -7.13 3.26 14.66
CA GLY A 96 -6.17 2.23 14.28
C GLY A 96 -5.86 2.16 12.77
N ILE A 97 -6.78 2.60 11.92
CA ILE A 97 -6.67 2.45 10.46
C ILE A 97 -6.19 3.72 9.75
N ASP A 98 -6.29 4.88 10.40
CA ASP A 98 -5.95 6.17 9.81
C ASP A 98 -4.48 6.24 9.36
N GLY A 99 -3.57 5.61 10.11
CA GLY A 99 -2.16 5.51 9.72
C GLY A 99 -1.95 4.72 8.42
N PHE A 100 -2.69 3.62 8.24
CA PHE A 100 -2.66 2.84 6.99
C PHE A 100 -3.20 3.64 5.81
N LEU A 101 -4.31 4.37 6.02
CA LEU A 101 -4.92 5.21 4.97
C LEU A 101 -3.97 6.35 4.56
N ALA A 102 -3.33 7.01 5.51
CA ALA A 102 -2.34 8.05 5.23
C ALA A 102 -1.14 7.48 4.44
N ARG A 103 -0.67 6.28 4.79
CA ARG A 103 0.41 5.61 4.07
C ARG A 103 0.02 5.26 2.63
N MET A 104 -1.23 4.88 2.39
CA MET A 104 -1.74 4.59 1.05
C MET A 104 -1.78 5.85 0.17
N ASP A 105 -2.25 6.97 0.74
CA ASP A 105 -2.32 8.26 0.05
C ASP A 105 -0.91 8.76 -0.37
N ASP A 106 0.10 8.56 0.48
CA ASP A 106 1.50 8.86 0.14
C ASP A 106 2.06 7.99 -0.99
N LEU A 107 1.75 6.68 -0.99
CA LEU A 107 2.17 5.75 -2.04
C LEU A 107 1.53 6.10 -3.38
N GLU A 108 0.24 6.42 -3.39
CA GLU A 108 -0.51 6.81 -4.58
C GLU A 108 0.05 8.12 -5.17
N LYS A 109 0.27 9.15 -4.34
CA LYS A 109 0.87 10.42 -4.77
C LYS A 109 2.27 10.25 -5.36
N GLY A 110 3.11 9.41 -4.75
CA GLY A 110 4.46 9.11 -5.25
C GLY A 110 4.42 8.48 -6.65
N GLU A 111 3.45 7.59 -6.89
CA GLU A 111 3.27 6.98 -8.21
C GLU A 111 2.83 8.00 -9.27
N PHE A 112 1.87 8.88 -8.96
CA PHE A 112 1.44 9.95 -9.86
C PHE A 112 2.58 10.90 -10.23
N ALA A 113 3.38 11.33 -9.26
CA ALA A 113 4.52 12.20 -9.51
C ALA A 113 5.57 11.53 -10.40
N SER A 114 5.89 10.25 -10.16
CA SER A 114 6.83 9.50 -11.01
C SER A 114 6.30 9.32 -12.44
N GLN A 115 5.00 9.12 -12.61
CA GLN A 115 4.38 9.02 -13.92
C GLN A 115 4.47 10.35 -14.70
N GLU A 116 4.23 11.48 -14.03
CA GLU A 116 4.37 12.82 -14.63
C GLU A 116 5.80 13.09 -15.11
N TYR A 117 6.82 12.73 -14.31
CA TYR A 117 8.22 12.85 -14.72
C TYR A 117 8.60 11.96 -15.92
N ALA A 118 8.06 10.74 -15.99
CA ALA A 118 8.34 9.82 -17.10
C ALA A 118 7.71 10.29 -18.43
N ASP A 119 6.55 10.95 -18.36
CA ASP A 119 5.82 11.44 -19.53
C ASP A 119 6.31 12.82 -19.99
N TYR A 120 6.99 13.59 -19.13
CA TYR A 120 7.63 14.86 -19.50
C TYR A 120 8.92 14.66 -20.32
N LYS A 121 8.81 14.11 -21.53
CA LYS A 121 9.90 14.14 -22.50
C LYS A 121 9.98 15.53 -23.14
N ASN A 122 11.11 16.19 -22.89
CA ASN A 122 11.43 17.50 -23.46
C ASN A 122 11.41 17.50 -25.01
N GLN A 123 10.30 17.93 -25.61
CA GLN A 123 10.14 18.01 -27.07
C GLN A 123 10.72 19.30 -27.69
N TYR A 124 11.30 20.22 -26.91
CA TYR A 124 11.81 21.48 -27.45
C TYR A 124 12.99 21.30 -28.43
N GLN A 125 13.60 20.10 -28.50
CA GLN A 125 14.78 19.81 -29.31
C GLN A 125 14.53 20.01 -30.81
N TRP A 126 13.37 19.58 -31.33
CA TRP A 126 13.06 19.75 -32.76
C TRP A 126 12.71 21.22 -33.08
N MET A 127 12.00 21.90 -32.18
CA MET A 127 11.72 23.35 -32.32
C MET A 127 13.01 24.18 -32.24
N GLY A 128 13.92 23.84 -31.33
CA GLY A 128 15.23 24.46 -31.19
C GLY A 128 16.12 24.20 -32.39
N SER A 129 16.08 22.98 -32.95
CA SER A 129 16.81 22.64 -34.18
C SER A 129 16.30 23.43 -35.38
N LEU A 130 14.98 23.62 -35.50
CA LEU A 130 14.37 24.43 -36.55
C LEU A 130 14.79 25.91 -36.44
N ALA A 131 14.77 26.48 -35.23
CA ALA A 131 15.21 27.84 -34.99
C ALA A 131 16.71 28.03 -35.31
N LEU A 132 17.55 27.07 -34.90
CA LEU A 132 18.98 27.05 -35.22
C LEU A 132 19.20 26.98 -36.74
N LEU A 133 18.45 26.14 -37.45
CA LEU A 133 18.52 26.02 -38.90
C LEU A 133 18.14 27.33 -39.59
N CYS A 134 17.05 27.98 -39.17
CA CYS A 134 16.66 29.29 -39.68
C CYS A 134 17.76 30.35 -39.46
N LEU A 135 18.42 30.33 -38.31
CA LEU A 135 19.52 31.25 -38.00
C LEU A 135 20.71 31.01 -38.94
N VAL A 136 21.12 29.75 -39.12
CA VAL A 136 22.21 29.38 -40.05
C VAL A 136 21.88 29.81 -41.49
N VAL A 137 20.65 29.57 -41.94
CA VAL A 137 20.19 30.00 -43.27
C VAL A 137 20.24 31.53 -43.39
N SER A 138 19.79 32.26 -42.36
CA SER A 138 19.82 33.72 -42.36
C SER A 138 21.24 34.29 -42.44
N VAL A 139 22.22 33.64 -41.82
CA VAL A 139 23.63 34.07 -41.89
C VAL A 139 24.25 33.77 -43.24
N LEU A 140 23.85 32.67 -43.88
CA LEU A 140 24.33 32.28 -45.21
C LEU A 140 23.73 33.11 -46.35
N ILE A 141 22.56 33.71 -46.15
CA ILE A 141 21.95 34.63 -47.13
C ILE A 141 22.64 35.99 -47.00
N PRO A 142 23.40 36.44 -48.01
CA PRO A 142 23.96 37.79 -48.01
C PRO A 142 22.81 38.77 -48.07
N SER A 143 22.70 39.65 -47.08
CA SER A 143 21.71 40.72 -47.06
C SER A 143 22.00 41.68 -48.22
N TYR A 144 21.31 41.50 -49.36
CA TYR A 144 21.33 42.45 -50.45
C TYR A 144 20.45 43.64 -50.06
N THR A 145 21.02 44.57 -49.29
CA THR A 145 20.37 45.85 -49.03
C THR A 145 20.40 46.68 -50.31
N SER A 146 19.34 46.59 -51.12
CA SER A 146 19.10 47.54 -52.19
C SER A 146 18.75 48.88 -51.55
N LYS A 147 19.77 49.73 -51.39
CA LYS A 147 19.59 51.15 -51.07
C LYS A 147 18.73 51.76 -52.17
N LYS A 148 17.50 52.17 -51.86
CA LYS A 148 16.72 53.05 -52.71
C LYS A 148 16.66 54.41 -52.02
N ASP A 149 17.32 55.36 -52.69
CA ASP A 149 17.49 56.80 -52.47
C ASP A 149 18.38 57.24 -51.29
#